data_AF-A0A4Y2F598-F1
#
_entry.id   AF-A0A4Y2F598-F1
#
_cell.length_a   1.000
_cell.length_b   1.000
_cell.length_c   1.000
_cell.angle_alpha   90.00
_cell.angle_beta   90.00
_cell.angle_gamma   90.00
#
_symmetry.space_group_name_H-M   'P 1'
#
loop_
_entity.id
_entity.type
_entity.pdbx_description
1 polymer ?
#
loop_
_entity_poly.entity_id
_entity_poly.type
_entity_poly.pdbx_seq_one_letter_code
_entity_poly.pdbx_strand_id
1 'polypeptide(L)'
;MIKSLTFDGQISWTVFKTQFDVVSSTNGWTGPVKASQLVASLRGSAAEVLQGIPSDKLTDLTTIEKALEARFGDSHLTQFYRTELKTEAMRKPSGISRRCRATNEPGLRRVPS
;
A
#
# COMPACT_ATOMS: atom_id res chain seq x y z
N MET A 1 32.48 -13.17 5.30
CA MET A 1 31.68 -11.96 5.06
C MET A 1 30.22 -12.37 5.03
N ILE A 2 29.40 -11.84 5.92
CA ILE A 2 27.95 -12.09 5.90
C ILE A 2 27.38 -11.32 4.72
N LYS A 3 26.62 -11.99 3.85
CA LYS A 3 25.92 -11.36 2.73
C LYS A 3 25.05 -10.24 3.30
N SER A 4 25.23 -9.02 2.81
CA SER A 4 24.43 -7.87 3.22
C SER A 4 22.96 -8.18 2.96
N LEU A 5 22.15 -8.22 4.03
CA LEU A 5 20.70 -8.30 3.92
C LEU A 5 20.23 -7.09 3.09
N THR A 6 19.35 -7.34 2.13
CA THR A 6 18.79 -6.31 1.26
C THR A 6 17.29 -6.25 1.47
N PHE A 7 16.77 -5.05 1.72
CA PHE A 7 15.33 -4.79 1.82
C PHE A 7 14.93 -3.84 0.72
N ASP A 8 14.11 -4.32 -0.21
CA ASP A 8 13.58 -3.58 -1.35
C ASP A 8 12.06 -3.33 -1.25
N GLY A 9 11.43 -3.84 -0.18
CA GLY A 9 9.98 -3.80 0.03
C GLY A 9 9.20 -4.98 -0.57
N GLN A 10 9.86 -6.00 -1.16
CA GLN A 10 9.18 -7.19 -1.68
C GLN A 10 8.71 -8.15 -0.58
N ILE A 11 9.47 -8.26 0.50
CA ILE A 11 9.10 -9.05 1.67
C ILE A 11 8.48 -8.16 2.73
N SER A 12 7.66 -8.74 3.61
CA SER A 12 7.12 -8.02 4.75
C SER A 12 8.24 -7.43 5.62
N TRP A 13 8.07 -6.17 6.05
CA TRP A 13 8.97 -5.48 6.97
C TRP A 13 9.22 -6.30 8.24
N THR A 14 8.21 -6.95 8.81
CA THR A 14 8.33 -7.76 10.03
C THR A 14 9.27 -8.96 9.83
N VAL A 15 9.21 -9.59 8.65
CA VAL A 15 10.08 -10.73 8.31
C VAL A 15 11.53 -10.25 8.17
N PHE A 16 11.73 -9.14 7.46
CA PHE A 16 13.05 -8.54 7.33
C PHE A 16 13.63 -8.12 8.69
N LYS A 17 12.84 -7.45 9.54
CA LYS A 17 13.24 -7.02 10.88
C LYS A 17 13.71 -8.20 11.73
N THR A 18 12.97 -9.30 11.71
CA THR A 18 13.36 -10.52 12.45
C THR A 18 14.70 -11.08 11.96
N GLN A 19 14.90 -11.17 10.64
CA GLN A 19 16.17 -11.65 10.07
C GLN A 19 17.34 -10.70 10.41
N PHE A 20 17.09 -9.40 10.32
CA PHE A 20 18.04 -8.36 10.66
C PHE A 20 18.44 -8.43 12.14
N ASP A 21 17.48 -8.63 13.05
CA ASP A 21 17.75 -8.74 14.48
C ASP A 21 18.59 -9.97 14.83
N VAL A 22 18.33 -11.12 14.22
CA VAL A 22 19.15 -12.33 14.37
C VAL A 22 20.59 -12.04 13.93
N VAL A 23 20.79 -11.50 12.73
CA VAL A 23 22.13 -11.17 12.20
C VAL A 23 22.83 -10.14 13.08
N SER A 24 22.12 -9.11 13.53
CA SER A 24 22.67 -8.07 14.39
C SER A 24 23.12 -8.61 15.75
N SER A 25 22.38 -9.56 16.31
CA SER A 25 22.70 -10.19 17.60
C SER A 25 23.90 -11.11 17.47
N THR A 26 23.97 -11.91 16.41
CA THR A 26 25.14 -12.77 16.12
C THR A 26 26.41 -11.94 15.90
N ASN A 27 26.28 -10.74 15.32
CA ASN A 27 27.42 -9.86 15.04
C ASN A 27 27.72 -8.87 16.17
N GLY A 28 26.95 -8.86 17.25
CA GLY A 28 27.14 -7.91 18.36
C GLY A 28 26.97 -6.45 17.94
N TRP A 29 26.12 -6.15 16.95
CA TRP A 29 25.90 -4.77 16.51
C TRP A 29 25.19 -3.95 17.60
N THR A 30 25.78 -2.82 17.94
CA THR A 30 25.21 -1.82 18.87
C THR A 30 24.22 -0.91 18.14
N GLY A 31 23.36 -0.18 18.86
CA GLY A 31 22.31 0.67 18.28
C GLY A 31 22.76 1.55 17.09
N PRO A 32 23.86 2.32 17.20
CA PRO A 32 24.35 3.16 16.09
C PRO A 32 24.85 2.35 14.88
N VAL A 33 25.47 1.20 15.13
CA VAL A 33 25.93 0.27 14.09
C VAL A 33 24.74 -0.40 13.41
N LYS A 34 23.73 -0.81 14.18
CA LYS A 34 22.46 -1.34 13.66
C LYS A 34 21.77 -0.31 12.77
N ALA A 35 21.67 0.95 13.20
CA ALA A 35 21.04 2.00 12.39
C ALA A 35 21.77 2.20 11.04
N SER A 36 23.10 2.32 11.08
CA SER A 36 23.93 2.49 9.88
C SER A 36 23.79 1.29 8.93
N GLN A 37 23.79 0.09 9.49
CA GLN A 37 23.67 -1.14 8.72
C GLN A 37 22.26 -1.35 8.16
N LEU A 38 21.22 -0.94 8.89
CA LEU A 38 19.84 -0.94 8.41
C LEU A 38 19.70 -0.01 7.21
N VAL A 39 20.21 1.23 7.30
CA VAL A 39 20.23 2.20 6.19
C VAL A 39 20.97 1.64 4.97
N ALA A 40 22.13 1.01 5.18
CA ALA A 40 22.91 0.39 4.10
C ALA A 40 22.20 -0.82 3.44
N SER A 41 21.30 -1.46 4.16
CA SER A 41 20.50 -2.59 3.67
C SER A 41 19.28 -2.17 2.84
N LEU A 42 18.86 -0.90 2.88
CA LEU A 42 17.71 -0.42 2.12
C LEU A 42 18.05 -0.23 0.64
N ARG A 43 17.16 -0.69 -0.23
CA ARG A 43 17.23 -0.51 -1.69
C ARG A 43 15.85 -0.18 -2.25
N GLY A 44 15.81 0.33 -3.48
CA GLY A 44 14.55 0.61 -4.19
C GLY A 44 13.59 1.47 -3.39
N SER A 45 12.31 1.08 -3.35
CA SER A 45 11.25 1.82 -2.64
C SER A 45 11.50 1.94 -1.13
N ALA A 46 12.19 0.98 -0.53
CA ALA A 46 12.54 1.06 0.88
C ALA A 46 13.57 2.16 1.18
N ALA A 47 14.46 2.47 0.24
CA ALA A 47 15.41 3.57 0.38
C ALA A 47 14.74 4.95 0.25
N GLU A 48 13.60 5.05 -0.44
CA GLU A 48 12.84 6.31 -0.57
C GLU A 48 12.31 6.80 0.78
N VAL A 49 12.11 5.90 1.75
CA VAL A 49 11.70 6.24 3.12
C VAL A 49 12.73 7.17 3.78
N LEU A 50 14.01 7.05 3.42
CA LEU A 50 15.08 7.88 3.97
C LEU A 50 14.94 9.35 3.58
N GLN A 51 14.26 9.68 2.47
CA GLN A 51 14.06 11.07 2.04
C GLN A 51 13.15 11.85 3.01
N GLY A 52 12.30 11.15 3.77
CA GLY A 52 11.41 11.76 4.77
C GLY A 52 12.04 11.92 6.14
N ILE A 53 13.27 11.42 6.35
CA ILE A 53 13.95 11.43 7.64
C ILE A 53 15.12 12.41 7.56
N PRO A 54 15.22 13.40 8.46
CA PRO A 54 16.36 14.30 8.49
C PRO A 54 17.65 13.53 8.83
N SER A 55 18.76 13.92 8.20
CA SER A 55 20.01 13.15 8.25
C SER A 55 20.59 13.00 9.67
N ASP A 56 20.31 13.93 10.58
CA ASP A 56 20.74 13.85 11.99
C ASP A 56 19.99 12.77 12.79
N LYS A 57 18.88 12.25 12.24
CA LYS A 57 18.08 11.16 12.82
C LYS A 57 18.31 9.81 12.14
N LEU A 58 19.13 9.73 11.10
CA LEU A 58 19.52 8.46 10.45
C LEU A 58 20.48 7.60 11.29
N THR A 59 20.88 8.08 12.46
CA THR A 59 21.60 7.30 13.48
C THR A 59 20.67 6.73 14.54
N ASP A 60 19.42 7.20 14.59
CA ASP A 60 18.41 6.70 15.52
C ASP A 60 17.65 5.54 14.90
N LEU A 61 17.96 4.34 15.38
CA LEU A 61 17.34 3.09 14.93
C LEU A 61 15.81 3.16 15.03
N THR A 62 15.27 3.73 16.12
CA THR A 62 13.83 3.76 16.35
C THR A 62 13.12 4.64 15.33
N THR A 63 13.70 5.78 14.96
CA THR A 63 13.13 6.66 13.93
C THR A 63 13.07 5.96 12.57
N ILE A 64 14.12 5.24 12.19
CA ILE A 64 14.18 4.51 10.91
C ILE A 64 13.18 3.35 10.90
N GLU A 65 13.13 2.56 11.97
CA GLU A 65 12.19 1.44 12.08
C GLU A 65 10.73 1.89 11.99
N LYS A 66 10.37 2.99 12.67
CA LYS A 66 9.01 3.54 12.62
C LYS A 66 8.63 4.01 11.21
N ALA A 67 9.56 4.64 10.50
CA ALA A 67 9.31 5.10 9.14
C ALA A 67 9.12 3.93 8.18
N LEU A 68 9.90 2.85 8.34
CA LEU A 68 9.75 1.62 7.57
C LEU A 68 8.47 0.88 7.92
N GLU A 69 8.09 0.82 9.20
CA GLU A 69 6.83 0.23 9.66
C GLU A 69 5.61 1.01 9.14
N ALA A 70 5.65 2.34 9.13
CA ALA A 70 4.57 3.15 8.58
C ALA A 70 4.35 2.95 7.06
N ARG A 71 5.39 2.53 6.33
CA ARG A 71 5.36 2.34 4.87
C ARG A 71 5.14 0.89 4.45
N PHE A 72 5.72 -0.06 5.19
CA PHE A 72 5.78 -1.48 4.84
C PHE A 72 5.23 -2.41 5.93
N GLY A 73 4.92 -1.89 7.12
CA GLY A 73 4.38 -2.66 8.25
C GLY A 73 2.94 -3.15 8.02
N ASP A 74 2.15 -2.42 7.21
CA ASP A 74 0.75 -2.76 6.91
C ASP A 74 0.59 -3.54 5.58
N SER A 75 1.65 -3.61 4.76
CA SER A 75 1.54 -3.90 3.32
C SER A 75 1.33 -5.37 2.96
N HIS A 76 1.03 -6.28 3.89
CA HIS A 76 0.78 -7.69 3.58
C HIS A 76 -0.60 -8.23 3.96
N LEU A 77 -1.51 -7.43 4.53
CA LEU A 77 -2.88 -7.91 4.83
C LEU A 77 -3.98 -7.06 4.17
N THR A 78 -3.81 -5.75 4.11
CA THR A 78 -4.87 -4.83 3.65
C THR A 78 -4.91 -4.66 2.13
N GLN A 79 -3.77 -4.78 1.44
CA GLN A 79 -3.70 -4.56 -0.02
C GLN A 79 -4.25 -5.75 -0.83
N PHE A 80 -4.27 -6.96 -0.24
CA PHE A 80 -4.93 -8.12 -0.83
C PHE A 80 -6.47 -7.96 -0.87
N TYR A 81 -7.06 -7.28 0.11
CA TYR A 81 -8.51 -7.10 0.21
C TYR A 81 -9.06 -5.83 -0.48
N ARG A 82 -8.21 -4.88 -0.88
CA ARG A 82 -8.67 -3.57 -1.42
C ARG A 82 -9.00 -3.56 -2.91
N THR A 83 -8.57 -4.57 -3.68
CA THR A 83 -8.83 -4.60 -5.13
C THR A 83 -10.11 -5.35 -5.48
N GLU A 84 -10.57 -6.30 -4.65
CA GLU A 84 -11.78 -7.09 -4.95
C GLU A 84 -13.10 -6.31 -4.75
N LEU A 85 -13.15 -5.34 -3.84
CA LEU A 85 -14.41 -4.65 -3.51
C LEU A 85 -14.77 -3.47 -4.42
N LYS A 86 -13.86 -3.03 -5.30
CA LYS A 86 -14.09 -1.83 -6.13
C LYS A 86 -14.61 -2.14 -7.54
N THR A 87 -14.59 -3.40 -7.96
CA THR A 87 -15.14 -3.87 -9.25
C THR A 87 -16.57 -4.38 -9.13
N GLU A 88 -17.05 -4.75 -7.94
CA GLU A 88 -18.47 -5.09 -7.73
C GLU A 88 -19.37 -3.85 -7.52
N ALA A 89 -18.84 -2.73 -6.99
CA ALA A 89 -19.62 -1.50 -6.83
C ALA A 89 -19.77 -0.67 -8.12
N MET A 90 -19.07 -1.03 -9.21
CA MET A 90 -19.08 -0.29 -10.49
C MET A 90 -19.62 -1.09 -11.68
N ARG A 91 -20.24 -2.25 -11.44
CA ARG A 91 -20.97 -3.03 -12.45
C ARG A 91 -22.39 -3.20 -11.93
N LYS A 92 -23.31 -2.23 -12.07
CA LYS A 92 -23.99 -1.86 -13.31
C LYS A 92 -24.77 -0.54 -13.15
N PRO A 93 -24.69 0.40 -14.09
CA PRO A 93 -25.86 1.08 -14.60
C PRO A 93 -26.16 0.57 -16.02
N SER A 94 -27.43 0.61 -16.40
CA SER A 94 -27.99 0.43 -17.75
C SER A 94 -28.22 -1.00 -18.28
N GLY A 95 -29.50 -1.28 -18.58
CA GLY A 95 -29.89 -2.47 -19.34
C GLY A 95 -31.31 -3.01 -19.14
N ILE A 96 -32.36 -2.18 -19.02
CA ILE A 96 -33.73 -2.65 -19.36
C ILE A 96 -34.40 -1.61 -20.25
N SER A 97 -34.20 -1.81 -21.55
CA SER A 97 -35.02 -1.23 -22.61
C SER A 97 -36.46 -1.72 -22.42
N ARG A 98 -37.37 -0.83 -22.02
CA ARG A 98 -38.81 -1.10 -22.04
C ARG A 98 -39.38 -0.48 -23.32
N ARG A 99 -39.38 -1.27 -24.40
CA ARG A 99 -40.14 -0.95 -25.61
C ARG A 99 -41.55 -1.54 -25.44
N CYS A 100 -42.54 -0.69 -25.17
CA CYS A 100 -43.96 -1.02 -25.39
C CYS A 100 -44.46 -0.20 -26.58
N ARG A 101 -45.01 -0.93 -27.55
CA ARG A 101 -45.49 -0.48 -28.87
C ARG A 101 -46.74 0.39 -28.73
N ALA A 102 -46.85 1.40 -29.59
CA ALA A 102 -48.01 2.26 -29.74
C ALA A 102 -49.25 1.50 -30.25
N THR A 103 -50.40 1.81 -29.68
CA THR A 103 -51.71 1.68 -30.32
C THR A 103 -52.38 3.05 -30.28
N ASN A 104 -52.60 3.59 -31.47
CA ASN A 104 -53.49 4.67 -31.88
C ASN A 104 -54.94 4.42 -31.39
N GLU A 105 -55.70 5.45 -31.03
CA GLU A 105 -56.73 6.15 -31.86
C GLU A 105 -57.54 7.11 -30.93
N PRO A 106 -58.43 8.00 -31.41
CA PRO A 106 -58.18 9.32 -31.98
C PRO A 106 -58.84 10.45 -31.16
N GLY A 107 -58.50 11.70 -31.50
CA GLY A 107 -58.88 12.88 -30.71
C GLY A 107 -60.37 13.22 -30.63
N LEU A 108 -60.75 13.87 -29.52
CA LEU A 108 -61.81 14.86 -29.51
C LEU A 108 -61.37 16.12 -28.76
N ARG A 109 -61.71 17.24 -29.40
CA ARG A 109 -61.20 18.59 -29.23
C ARG A 109 -61.68 19.24 -27.92
N ARG A 110 -60.88 20.16 -27.39
CA ARG A 110 -61.38 21.21 -26.49
C ARG A 110 -62.17 22.25 -27.31
N VAL A 111 -63.33 22.59 -26.74
CA VAL A 111 -64.33 23.64 -26.97
C VAL A 111 -63.83 25.00 -27.48
N PRO A 112 -64.74 25.79 -28.09
CA PRO A 112 -64.79 27.21 -27.72
C PRO A 112 -66.22 27.78 -27.51
N SER A 113 -66.20 28.89 -26.76
CA SER A 113 -67.23 29.93 -26.45
C SER A 113 -68.30 29.60 -25.42
#